data_AF-A0A2P4PGB9-F1
#
_entry.id   AF-A0A2P4PGB9-F1
#
_cell.length_a   1.000
_cell.length_b   1.000
_cell.length_c   1.000
_cell.angle_alpha   90.00
_cell.angle_beta   90.00
_cell.angle_gamma   90.00
#
_symmetry.space_group_name_H-M   'P 1'
#
loop_
_entity.id
_entity.type
_entity.pdbx_description
1 polymer ?
#
loop_
_entity_poly.entity_id
_entity_poly.type
_entity_poly.pdbx_seq_one_letter_code
_entity_poly.pdbx_strand_id
1 'polypeptide(L)'
;AFEYFGVYFAIIISVGKKIFSFLLVLFIIIISFAHAFYILLSPKSEFSLDQYNTNSNDDPNNPWNLAPSYSQIDNNGNINSNPLMIQIPDGNTNMFIDVKTSLFAIYLFLIGIFKFS
;
A
#
# COMPACT_ATOMS: atom_id res chain seq x y z
N ALA A 1 16.48 43.23 -10.83
CA ALA A 1 16.50 41.99 -10.02
C ALA A 1 15.10 41.38 -9.86
N PHE A 2 14.09 42.12 -9.37
CA PHE A 2 12.70 41.65 -9.24
C PHE A 2 12.02 41.22 -10.56
N GLU A 3 12.36 41.88 -11.67
CA GLU A 3 11.75 41.64 -12.98
C GLU A 3 12.03 40.24 -13.54
N TYR A 4 13.24 39.71 -13.33
CA TYR A 4 13.62 38.36 -13.76
C TYR A 4 12.82 37.27 -13.02
N PHE A 5 12.58 37.44 -11.71
CA PHE A 5 11.78 36.48 -10.94
C PHE A 5 10.33 36.44 -11.39
N GLY A 6 9.75 37.60 -11.76
CA GLY A 6 8.38 37.68 -12.28
C GLY A 6 8.15 36.86 -13.54
N VAL A 7 9.12 36.82 -14.46
CA VAL A 7 9.05 36.02 -15.69
C VAL A 7 9.03 34.52 -15.38
N TYR A 8 9.89 34.04 -14.47
CA TYR A 8 9.89 32.62 -14.08
C TYR A 8 8.58 32.20 -13.41
N PHE A 9 8.05 33.02 -12.49
CA PHE A 9 6.74 32.76 -11.88
C PHE A 9 5.62 32.74 -12.91
N ALA A 10 5.61 33.67 -13.88
CA ALA A 10 4.61 33.71 -14.94
C ALA A 10 4.65 32.44 -15.82
N ILE A 11 5.85 31.92 -16.11
CA ILE A 11 6.03 30.65 -16.84
C ILE A 11 5.48 29.48 -16.02
N ILE A 12 5.84 29.37 -14.74
CA ILE A 12 5.37 28.28 -13.86
C ILE A 12 3.83 28.30 -13.74
N ILE A 13 3.23 29.47 -13.53
CA ILE A 13 1.77 29.61 -13.41
C ILE A 13 1.08 29.28 -14.74
N SER A 14 1.64 29.75 -15.86
CA SER A 14 1.11 29.47 -17.21
C SER A 14 1.10 27.98 -17.52
N VAL A 15 2.18 27.27 -17.19
CA VAL A 15 2.27 25.80 -17.33
C VAL A 15 1.31 25.10 -16.36
N GLY A 16 1.28 25.54 -15.10
CA GLY A 16 0.38 25.01 -14.07
C GLY A 16 -1.09 25.05 -14.50
N LYS A 17 -1.53 26.16 -15.09
CA LYS A 17 -2.91 26.31 -15.58
C LYS A 17 -3.25 25.35 -16.72
N LYS A 18 -2.28 24.97 -17.55
CA LYS A 18 -2.48 23.99 -18.64
C LYS A 18 -2.59 22.56 -18.12
N ILE A 19 -1.85 22.20 -17.07
CA ILE A 19 -1.84 20.83 -16.52
C ILE A 19 -2.86 20.61 -15.40
N PHE A 20 -3.46 21.68 -14.85
CA PHE A 20 -4.37 21.61 -13.70
C PHE A 20 -5.54 20.64 -13.90
N SER A 21 -6.21 20.71 -15.06
CA SER A 21 -7.33 19.80 -15.36
C SER A 21 -6.90 18.33 -15.37
N PHE A 22 -5.69 18.04 -15.86
CA PHE A 22 -5.14 16.68 -15.82
C PHE A 22 -4.85 16.23 -14.39
N LEU A 23 -4.24 17.09 -13.56
CA LEU A 23 -3.96 16.79 -12.16
C LEU A 23 -5.25 16.53 -11.35
N LEU A 24 -6.33 17.26 -11.63
CA LEU A 24 -7.62 17.03 -10.99
C LEU A 24 -8.19 15.64 -11.32
N VAL A 25 -8.14 15.24 -12.59
CA VAL A 25 -8.57 13.90 -13.02
C VAL A 25 -7.71 12.82 -12.39
N LEU A 26 -6.39 12.99 -12.39
CA LEU A 26 -5.45 12.07 -11.75
C LEU A 26 -5.72 11.92 -10.24
N PHE A 27 -6.01 13.03 -9.56
CA PHE A 27 -6.35 13.03 -8.14
C PHE A 27 -7.63 12.23 -7.84
N ILE A 28 -8.67 12.41 -8.66
CA ILE A 28 -9.91 11.63 -8.54
C ILE A 28 -9.61 10.13 -8.72
N ILE A 29 -8.83 9.77 -9.74
CA ILE A 29 -8.41 8.37 -9.99
C ILE A 29 -7.71 7.79 -8.76
N ILE A 30 -6.73 8.51 -8.20
CA ILE A 30 -5.96 8.05 -7.02
C ILE A 30 -6.88 7.79 -5.83
N ILE A 31 -7.80 8.73 -5.53
CA ILE A 31 -8.74 8.57 -4.40
C ILE A 31 -9.69 7.41 -4.64
N SER A 32 -10.25 7.30 -5.85
CA SER A 32 -11.19 6.23 -6.18
C SER A 32 -10.55 4.84 -6.02
N PHE A 33 -9.34 4.65 -6.54
CA PHE A 33 -8.63 3.38 -6.37
C PHE A 33 -8.22 3.14 -4.93
N ALA A 34 -7.72 4.15 -4.22
CA ALA A 34 -7.33 4.00 -2.82
C ALA A 34 -8.53 3.58 -1.96
N HIS A 35 -9.69 4.18 -2.19
CA HIS A 35 -10.92 3.82 -1.48
C HIS A 35 -11.43 2.42 -1.86
N ALA A 36 -11.44 2.07 -3.14
CA ALA A 36 -11.86 0.75 -3.59
C ALA A 36 -10.97 -0.36 -3.02
N PHE A 37 -9.64 -0.18 -3.09
CA PHE A 37 -8.71 -1.16 -2.55
C PHE A 37 -8.68 -1.19 -1.03
N TYR A 38 -8.89 -0.06 -0.35
CA TYR A 38 -9.13 -0.06 1.09
C TYR A 38 -10.29 -1.00 1.44
N ILE A 39 -11.43 -0.91 0.76
CA ILE A 39 -12.57 -1.79 1.05
C ILE A 39 -12.27 -3.26 0.72
N LEU A 40 -11.58 -3.52 -0.41
CA LEU A 40 -11.32 -4.87 -0.89
C LEU A 40 -10.20 -5.59 -0.15
N LEU A 41 -9.17 -4.86 0.30
CA LEU A 41 -7.92 -5.36 0.85
C LEU A 41 -7.74 -5.04 2.33
N SER A 42 -8.69 -4.35 2.97
CA SER A 42 -8.68 -4.20 4.42
C SER A 42 -9.02 -5.54 5.10
N PRO A 43 -8.42 -5.82 6.27
CA PRO A 43 -8.80 -6.95 7.11
C PRO A 43 -10.28 -6.88 7.49
N LYS A 44 -10.98 -8.01 7.39
CA LYS A 44 -12.40 -8.17 7.74
C LYS A 44 -12.60 -8.46 9.23
N SER A 45 -11.56 -8.97 9.89
CA SER A 45 -11.58 -9.34 11.30
C SER A 45 -10.68 -8.43 12.13
N GLU A 46 -11.02 -8.29 13.42
CA GLU A 46 -10.12 -7.61 14.35
C GLU A 46 -8.79 -8.37 14.46
N PHE A 47 -7.69 -7.61 14.45
CA PHE A 47 -6.33 -8.14 14.56
C PHE A 47 -5.48 -7.21 15.43
N SER A 48 -4.39 -7.75 15.96
CA SER A 48 -3.36 -6.99 16.68
C SER A 48 -2.02 -7.25 16.02
N LEU A 49 -1.18 -6.24 15.84
CA LEU A 49 0.19 -6.41 15.34
C LEU A 49 1.11 -6.97 16.44
N ASP A 50 0.80 -6.71 17.71
CA ASP A 50 1.63 -7.14 18.84
C ASP A 50 1.36 -8.58 19.28
N GLN A 51 0.20 -9.11 18.92
CA GLN A 51 -0.23 -10.45 19.33
C GLN A 51 -0.75 -11.25 18.14
N TYR A 52 -0.10 -12.40 17.91
CA TYR A 52 -0.58 -13.39 16.97
C TYR A 52 -1.91 -13.96 17.47
N ASN A 53 -2.95 -13.87 16.63
CA ASN A 53 -4.28 -14.38 16.92
C ASN A 53 -4.66 -15.43 15.87
N THR A 54 -4.84 -16.67 16.30
CA THR A 54 -5.21 -17.80 15.43
C THR A 54 -6.67 -17.77 14.98
N ASN A 55 -7.50 -16.88 15.52
CA ASN A 55 -8.93 -16.81 15.21
C ASN A 55 -9.22 -16.10 13.88
N SER A 56 -8.20 -15.53 13.23
CA SER A 56 -8.35 -14.72 12.01
C SER A 56 -7.78 -15.40 10.75
N ASN A 57 -7.51 -16.71 10.81
CA ASN A 57 -6.84 -17.45 9.74
C ASN A 57 -7.62 -17.47 8.40
N ASP A 58 -8.94 -17.25 8.43
CA ASP A 58 -9.78 -17.27 7.23
C ASP A 58 -9.83 -15.93 6.47
N ASP A 59 -9.19 -14.88 7.01
CA ASP A 59 -9.16 -13.56 6.39
C ASP A 59 -7.87 -13.39 5.56
N PRO A 60 -7.93 -13.47 4.22
CA PRO A 60 -6.73 -13.40 3.37
C PRO A 60 -6.02 -12.03 3.45
N ASN A 61 -6.72 -10.99 3.92
CA ASN A 61 -6.16 -9.65 4.04
C ASN A 61 -5.55 -9.38 5.43
N ASN A 62 -5.66 -10.32 6.37
CA ASN A 62 -5.07 -10.16 7.69
C ASN A 62 -3.53 -10.04 7.57
N PRO A 63 -2.88 -9.06 8.22
CA PRO A 63 -1.43 -8.88 8.12
C PRO A 63 -0.63 -10.13 8.51
N TRP A 64 -1.12 -10.94 9.45
CA TRP A 64 -0.47 -12.19 9.84
C TRP A 64 -0.50 -13.27 8.75
N ASN A 65 -1.48 -13.23 7.85
CA ASN A 65 -1.58 -14.14 6.70
C ASN A 65 -0.75 -13.67 5.49
N LEU A 66 -0.46 -12.37 5.43
CA LEU A 66 0.35 -11.74 4.39
C LEU A 66 1.84 -11.70 4.77
N ALA A 67 2.16 -11.79 6.05
CA ALA A 67 3.53 -11.75 6.54
C ALA A 67 4.35 -12.93 5.99
N PRO A 68 5.63 -12.69 5.61
CA PRO A 68 6.52 -13.76 5.21
C PRO A 68 6.64 -14.83 6.29
N SER A 69 6.45 -16.08 5.88
CA SER A 69 6.61 -17.25 6.75
C SER A 69 7.71 -18.18 6.23
N TYR A 70 8.37 -18.85 7.16
CA TYR A 70 9.54 -19.68 6.90
C TYR A 70 9.26 -21.10 7.40
N SER A 71 9.09 -22.03 6.46
CA SER A 71 8.93 -23.45 6.74
C SER A 71 10.28 -24.17 6.73
N GLN A 72 10.40 -25.20 7.56
CA GLN A 72 11.53 -26.12 7.49
C GLN A 72 11.36 -27.08 6.31
N ILE A 73 12.48 -27.41 5.67
CA ILE A 73 12.58 -28.46 4.67
C ILE A 73 13.13 -29.69 5.40
N ASP A 74 12.43 -30.82 5.30
CA ASP A 74 12.89 -32.07 5.90
C ASP A 74 14.06 -32.70 5.11
N ASN A 75 14.67 -33.75 5.67
CA ASN A 75 15.78 -34.47 5.03
C ASN A 75 15.39 -35.15 3.69
N ASN A 76 14.09 -35.29 3.43
CA ASN A 76 13.52 -35.88 2.23
C ASN A 76 13.17 -34.80 1.19
N GLY A 77 13.41 -33.52 1.49
CA GLY A 77 13.10 -32.38 0.62
C GLY A 77 11.64 -31.90 0.69
N ASN A 78 10.82 -32.42 1.59
CA ASN A 78 9.44 -31.96 1.76
C ASN A 78 9.40 -30.69 2.62
N ILE A 79 8.51 -29.76 2.26
CA ILE A 79 8.27 -28.54 3.01
C ILE A 79 7.20 -28.83 4.06
N ASN A 80 7.49 -28.51 5.33
CA ASN A 80 6.50 -28.60 6.39
C ASN A 80 5.36 -27.58 6.13
N SER A 81 4.11 -28.07 6.15
CA SER A 81 2.92 -27.23 5.97
C SER A 81 2.75 -26.18 7.07
N ASN A 82 3.29 -26.44 8.26
CA ASN A 82 3.30 -25.48 9.36
C ASN A 82 4.64 -24.71 9.35
N PRO A 83 4.61 -23.36 9.23
CA PRO A 83 5.81 -22.56 9.27
C PRO A 83 6.46 -22.63 10.66
N LEU A 84 7.79 -22.67 10.69
CA LEU A 84 8.58 -22.59 11.92
C LEU A 84 8.56 -21.17 12.50
N MET A 85 8.62 -20.18 11.61
CA MET A 85 8.68 -18.76 11.95
C MET A 85 7.79 -17.96 11.01
N ILE A 86 7.13 -16.95 11.57
CA ILE A 86 6.38 -15.94 10.83
C ILE A 86 7.00 -14.59 11.20
N GLN A 87 7.28 -13.75 10.21
CA GLN A 87 7.73 -12.39 10.46
C GLN A 87 6.59 -11.61 11.14
N ILE A 88 6.92 -10.82 12.17
CA ILE A 88 5.93 -9.98 12.82
C ILE A 88 5.44 -8.93 11.81
N PRO A 89 4.15 -8.88 11.49
CA PRO A 89 3.63 -7.92 10.54
C PRO A 89 3.70 -6.51 11.11
N ASP A 90 3.79 -5.55 10.20
CA ASP A 90 3.72 -4.12 10.50
C ASP A 90 2.66 -3.43 9.62
N GLY A 91 2.54 -2.11 9.76
CA GLY A 91 1.63 -1.31 8.95
C GLY A 91 1.93 -1.30 7.44
N ASN A 92 3.10 -1.80 7.02
CA ASN A 92 3.47 -1.90 5.61
C ASN A 92 3.15 -3.29 5.02
N THR A 93 3.03 -4.30 5.87
CA THR A 93 2.67 -5.68 5.47
C THR A 93 1.31 -5.71 4.76
N ASN A 94 0.35 -4.93 5.25
CA ASN A 94 -0.85 -4.59 4.51
C ASN A 94 -1.10 -3.08 4.60
N MET A 95 -0.72 -2.34 3.56
CA MET A 95 -0.93 -0.89 3.51
C MET A 95 -2.41 -0.48 3.36
N PHE A 96 -3.34 -1.42 3.16
CA PHE A 96 -4.77 -1.15 3.01
C PHE A 96 -5.58 -1.23 4.30
N ILE A 97 -4.90 -1.39 5.45
CA ILE A 97 -5.52 -1.33 6.79
C ILE A 97 -6.12 0.05 7.09
N ASP A 98 -5.46 1.13 6.64
CA ASP A 98 -5.87 2.51 6.86
C ASP A 98 -6.01 3.27 5.53
N VAL A 99 -6.95 4.22 5.46
CA VAL A 99 -7.22 4.99 4.24
C VAL A 99 -6.01 5.86 3.84
N LYS A 100 -5.24 6.37 4.81
CA LYS A 100 -4.06 7.20 4.53
C LYS A 100 -2.93 6.36 3.94
N THR A 101 -2.68 5.18 4.50
CA THR A 101 -1.69 4.24 3.97
C THR A 101 -2.13 3.68 2.62
N SER A 102 -3.44 3.52 2.39
CA SER A 102 -4.00 3.11 1.09
C SER A 102 -3.73 4.13 0.00
N LEU A 103 -3.89 5.44 0.30
CA LEU A 103 -3.52 6.51 -0.63
C LEU A 103 -2.04 6.47 -0.98
N PHE A 104 -1.19 6.23 0.02
CA PHE A 104 0.25 6.09 -0.20
C PHE A 104 0.59 4.85 -1.04
N ALA A 105 -0.09 3.72 -0.83
CA ALA A 105 0.07 2.52 -1.64
C ALA A 105 -0.26 2.76 -3.12
N ILE A 106 -1.34 3.49 -3.42
CA ILE A 106 -1.69 3.85 -4.81
C ILE A 106 -0.68 4.81 -5.43
N TYR A 107 -0.18 5.76 -4.66
CA TYR A 107 0.93 6.58 -5.12
C TYR A 107 2.16 5.73 -5.46
N LEU A 108 2.57 4.82 -4.58
CA LEU A 108 3.70 3.91 -4.81
C LEU A 108 3.47 2.98 -6.02
N PHE A 109 2.24 2.55 -6.24
CA PHE A 109 1.85 1.73 -7.38
C PHE A 109 2.01 2.50 -8.70
N LEU A 110 1.55 3.75 -8.75
CA LEU A 110 1.65 4.59 -9.95
C LEU A 110 3.10 4.88 -10.36
N ILE A 111 4.02 5.00 -9.40
CA ILE A 111 5.45 5.19 -9.68
C ILE A 111 6.20 3.87 -9.88
N GLY A 112 5.52 2.72 -9.86
CA GLY A 112 6.09 1.40 -10.12
C GLY A 112 6.93 0.82 -8.99
N ILE A 113 6.86 1.38 -7.78
CA ILE A 113 7.57 0.87 -6.60
C ILE A 113 6.75 -0.23 -5.93
N PHE A 114 5.44 -0.04 -5.79
CA PHE A 114 4.55 -1.03 -5.20
C PHE A 114 3.96 -1.95 -6.26
N LYS A 115 3.92 -3.25 -5.99
CA LYS A 115 3.33 -4.27 -6.85
C LYS A 115 2.37 -5.12 -6.03
N PHE A 116 1.19 -5.38 -6.58
CA PHE A 116 0.28 -6.39 -6.03
C PHE A 116 0.95 -7.76 -6.20
N SER A 117 1.24 -8.43 -5.08
CA SER A 117 1.77 -9.80 -5.03
C SER A 117 0.65 -10.81 -4.88
#